data_AF-A0A841U4I8-F1
#
_entry.id   AF-A0A841U4I8-F1
#
_cell.length_a   1.000
_cell.length_b   1.000
_cell.length_c   1.000
_cell.angle_alpha   90.00
_cell.angle_beta   90.00
_cell.angle_gamma   90.00
#
_symmetry.space_group_name_H-M   'P 1'
#
loop_
_entity.id
_entity.type
_entity.pdbx_description
1 polymer ?
#
loop_
_entity_poly.entity_id
_entity_poly.type
_entity_poly.pdbx_seq_one_letter_code
_entity_poly.pdbx_strand_id
1 'polypeptide(L)'
;MSKYKKAAGWTAAIVFALGLILQFPLVQRASARMTASVYAAMKHGELHLTYQSVEYSSSFGAYYVSFRDRDGRTAGFEVRSKRMPFFVAYDPYDTQR
;
A
#
# COMPACT_ATOMS: atom_id res chain seq x y z
N MET A 1 29.87 24.61 -14.35
CA MET A 1 28.44 24.29 -14.61
C MET A 1 28.16 22.84 -15.07
N SER A 2 29.14 21.99 -15.45
CA SER A 2 28.82 20.67 -16.06
C SER A 2 28.45 19.54 -15.06
N LYS A 3 28.98 19.57 -13.83
CA LYS A 3 28.68 18.53 -12.80
C LYS A 3 27.22 18.54 -12.37
N TYR A 4 26.63 19.72 -12.18
CA TYR A 4 25.23 19.89 -11.78
C TYR A 4 24.24 19.47 -12.88
N LYS A 5 24.58 19.70 -14.16
CA LYS A 5 23.75 19.22 -15.29
C LYS A 5 23.75 17.69 -15.39
N LYS A 6 24.90 17.05 -15.15
CA LYS A 6 24.98 15.58 -15.09
C LYS A 6 24.22 15.02 -13.89
N ALA A 7 24.38 15.62 -12.71
CA ALA A 7 23.65 15.20 -11.50
C ALA A 7 22.13 15.35 -11.68
N ALA A 8 21.66 16.47 -12.21
CA ALA A 8 20.25 16.68 -12.50
C ALA A 8 19.70 15.67 -13.53
N GLY A 9 20.49 15.33 -14.55
CA GLY A 9 20.15 14.27 -15.51
C GLY A 9 19.98 12.90 -14.84
N TRP A 10 20.90 12.52 -13.94
CA TRP A 10 20.80 11.28 -13.17
C TRP A 10 19.60 11.28 -12.22
N THR A 11 19.34 12.39 -11.52
CA THR A 11 18.17 12.51 -10.65
C THR A 11 16.88 12.34 -11.45
N ALA A 12 16.76 13.00 -12.61
CA ALA A 12 15.59 12.84 -13.47
C ALA A 12 15.43 11.40 -13.97
N ALA A 13 16.52 10.75 -14.37
CA ALA A 13 16.51 9.35 -14.80
C ALA A 13 16.07 8.40 -13.67
N ILE A 14 16.54 8.62 -12.44
CA ILE A 14 16.14 7.83 -11.26
C ILE A 14 14.65 8.03 -10.96
N VAL A 15 14.17 9.27 -10.95
CA VAL A 15 12.74 9.56 -10.71
C VAL A 15 11.87 8.92 -11.80
N PHE A 16 12.30 8.98 -13.06
CA PHE A 16 11.60 8.33 -14.16
C PHE A 16 11.58 6.80 -14.01
N ALA A 17 12.73 6.19 -13.72
CA ALA A 17 12.83 4.76 -13.48
C ALA A 17 11.96 4.29 -12.30
N LEU A 18 11.93 5.05 -11.20
CA LEU A 18 11.02 4.81 -10.08
C LEU A 18 9.56 4.90 -10.52
N GLY A 19 9.20 5.93 -11.28
CA GLY A 19 7.87 6.08 -11.85
C GLY A 19 7.42 4.88 -12.68
N LEU A 20 8.33 4.30 -13.47
CA LEU A 20 8.07 3.06 -14.23
C LEU A 20 7.91 1.84 -13.33
N ILE A 21 8.77 1.67 -12.33
CA ILE A 21 8.72 0.54 -11.38
C ILE A 21 7.39 0.53 -10.62
N LEU A 22 6.87 1.71 -10.27
CA LEU A 22 5.59 1.86 -9.54
C LEU A 22 4.35 1.44 -10.36
N GLN A 23 4.47 1.29 -11.68
CA GLN A 23 3.38 0.81 -12.54
C GLN A 23 3.24 -0.72 -12.51
N PHE A 24 4.26 -1.45 -12.03
CA PHE A 24 4.22 -2.91 -12.05
C PHE A 24 3.22 -3.44 -11.00
N PRO A 25 2.31 -4.37 -11.38
CA PRO A 25 1.30 -4.90 -10.46
C PRO A 25 1.89 -5.51 -9.18
N LEU A 26 3.08 -6.10 -9.27
CA LEU A 26 3.78 -6.67 -8.12
C LEU A 26 4.16 -5.60 -7.10
N VAL A 27 4.64 -4.45 -7.58
CA VAL A 27 5.01 -3.31 -6.74
C VAL A 27 3.78 -2.70 -6.11
N GLN A 28 2.69 -2.55 -6.86
CA GLN A 28 1.42 -2.04 -6.34
C GLN A 28 0.82 -2.95 -5.26
N ARG A 29 0.86 -4.28 -5.46
CA ARG A 29 0.45 -5.26 -4.43
C ARG A 29 1.32 -5.15 -3.17
N ALA A 30 2.64 -5.04 -3.34
CA ALA A 30 3.55 -4.87 -2.22
C ALA A 30 3.30 -3.56 -1.47
N SER A 31 3.10 -2.46 -2.19
CA SER A 31 2.74 -1.15 -1.61
C SER A 31 1.42 -1.23 -0.84
N ALA A 32 0.37 -1.82 -1.42
CA ALA A 32 -0.91 -1.98 -0.75
C ALA A 32 -0.80 -2.78 0.55
N ARG A 33 -0.08 -3.91 0.50
CA ARG A 33 0.21 -4.73 1.68
C ARG A 33 0.96 -3.92 2.75
N MET A 34 2.02 -3.21 2.36
CA MET A 34 2.81 -2.40 3.29
C MET A 34 1.97 -1.30 3.94
N THR A 35 1.21 -0.54 3.14
CA THR A 35 0.30 0.50 3.63
C THR A 35 -0.69 -0.06 4.65
N ALA A 36 -1.37 -1.17 4.32
CA ALA A 36 -2.31 -1.78 5.24
C ALA A 36 -1.62 -2.33 6.51
N SER A 37 -0.44 -2.92 6.37
CA SER A 37 0.30 -3.50 7.50
C SER A 37 0.77 -2.43 8.48
N VAL A 38 1.32 -1.31 7.97
CA VAL A 38 1.73 -0.17 8.78
C VAL A 38 0.52 0.47 9.46
N TYR A 39 -0.56 0.71 8.71
CA TYR A 39 -1.79 1.26 9.27
C TYR A 39 -2.38 0.37 10.36
N ALA A 40 -2.49 -0.94 10.10
CA ALA A 40 -3.00 -1.92 11.05
C ALA A 40 -2.13 -2.01 12.30
N ALA A 41 -0.81 -2.00 12.17
CA ALA A 41 0.10 -2.01 13.33
C ALA A 41 0.00 -0.73 14.16
N MET A 42 -0.16 0.44 13.51
CA MET A 42 -0.29 1.72 14.20
C MET A 42 -1.63 1.90 14.90
N LYS A 43 -2.74 1.49 14.26
CA LYS A 43 -4.09 1.72 14.79
C LYS A 43 -4.62 0.56 15.63
N HIS A 44 -4.23 -0.66 15.30
CA HIS A 44 -4.78 -1.91 15.84
C HIS A 44 -3.68 -2.87 16.32
N GLY A 45 -2.56 -2.35 16.82
CA GLY A 45 -1.40 -3.15 17.24
C GLY A 45 -1.75 -4.22 18.28
N GLU A 46 -2.73 -3.95 19.14
CA GLU A 46 -3.27 -4.89 20.14
C GLU A 46 -3.94 -6.14 19.54
N LEU A 47 -4.51 -6.06 18.34
CA LEU A 47 -5.17 -7.18 17.67
C LEU A 47 -4.18 -8.20 17.08
N HIS A 48 -2.88 -7.86 17.04
CA HIS A 48 -1.81 -8.72 16.51
C HIS A 48 -2.14 -9.32 15.14
N LEU A 49 -2.60 -8.47 14.23
CA LEU A 49 -3.08 -8.83 12.90
C LEU A 49 -1.97 -9.49 12.06
N THR A 50 -2.23 -10.71 11.61
CA THR A 50 -1.32 -11.50 10.77
C THR A 50 -1.79 -11.49 9.32
N TYR A 51 -0.95 -10.98 8.41
CA TYR A 51 -1.23 -10.92 6.97
C TYR A 51 -1.60 -12.29 6.39
N GLN A 52 -2.65 -12.33 5.56
CA GLN A 52 -3.11 -13.52 4.85
C GLN A 52 -2.94 -13.37 3.33
N SER A 53 -3.58 -12.38 2.73
CA SER A 53 -3.59 -12.21 1.28
C SER A 53 -3.74 -10.75 0.86
N VAL A 54 -3.42 -10.47 -0.41
CA VAL A 54 -3.71 -9.21 -1.09
C VAL A 54 -4.32 -9.51 -2.46
N GLU A 55 -5.49 -8.94 -2.70
CA GLU A 55 -6.25 -9.16 -3.93
C GLU A 55 -6.61 -7.83 -4.57
N TYR A 56 -6.50 -7.74 -5.89
CA TYR A 56 -6.92 -6.56 -6.63
C TYR A 56 -8.33 -6.75 -7.16
N SER A 57 -9.24 -5.84 -6.81
CA SER A 57 -10.56 -5.78 -7.41
C SER A 57 -10.58 -4.71 -8.50
N SER A 58 -10.72 -5.14 -9.75
CA SER A 58 -10.89 -4.25 -10.89
C SER A 58 -12.19 -3.43 -10.79
N SER A 59 -13.26 -4.01 -10.25
CA SER A 59 -14.57 -3.36 -10.07
C SER A 59 -14.50 -2.14 -9.16
N PHE A 60 -13.65 -2.18 -8.12
CA PHE A 60 -13.50 -1.09 -7.15
C PHE A 60 -12.22 -0.26 -7.35
N GLY A 61 -11.33 -0.70 -8.24
CA GLY A 61 -10.01 -0.07 -8.42
C GLY A 61 -9.20 -0.06 -7.12
N ALA A 62 -9.31 -1.14 -6.33
CA ALA A 62 -8.81 -1.20 -4.97
C ALA A 62 -8.13 -2.54 -4.68
N TYR A 63 -7.18 -2.50 -3.75
CA TYR A 63 -6.57 -3.69 -3.18
C TYR A 63 -7.25 -4.05 -1.87
N TYR A 64 -7.70 -5.28 -1.74
CA TYR A 64 -8.19 -5.82 -0.48
C TYR A 64 -7.05 -6.59 0.20
N VAL A 65 -6.66 -6.14 1.38
CA VAL A 65 -5.60 -6.78 2.18
C VAL A 65 -6.25 -7.45 3.39
N SER A 66 -6.12 -8.76 3.46
CA SER A 66 -6.74 -9.57 4.50
C SER A 66 -5.74 -9.88 5.60
N PHE A 67 -6.17 -9.70 6.86
CA PHE A 67 -5.43 -10.08 8.05
C PHE A 67 -6.28 -10.99 8.92
N ARG A 68 -5.62 -11.85 9.70
CA ARG A 68 -6.23 -12.69 10.71
C ARG A 68 -5.82 -12.19 12.10
N ASP A 69 -6.78 -11.99 12.98
CA ASP A 69 -6.51 -11.68 14.39
C ASP A 69 -6.20 -12.94 15.21
N ARG A 70 -5.87 -12.75 16.49
CA ARG A 70 -5.59 -13.87 17.41
C ARG A 70 -6.80 -14.77 17.67
N ASP A 71 -8.01 -14.23 17.56
CA ASP A 71 -9.26 -14.96 17.74
C ASP A 71 -9.66 -15.75 16.48
N GLY A 72 -8.82 -15.72 15.45
CA GLY A 72 -9.02 -16.43 14.18
C GLY A 72 -9.96 -15.72 13.21
N ARG A 73 -10.47 -14.53 13.55
CA ARG A 73 -11.33 -13.76 12.65
C ARG A 73 -10.48 -13.14 11.56
N THR A 74 -10.99 -13.21 10.33
CA THR A 74 -10.32 -12.63 9.16
C THR A 74 -11.02 -11.34 8.77
N ALA A 75 -10.25 -10.26 8.69
CA ALA A 75 -10.75 -8.93 8.37
C ALA A 75 -9.98 -8.34 7.17
N GLY A 76 -10.74 -7.76 6.25
CA GLY A 76 -10.21 -7.17 5.01
C GLY A 76 -10.18 -5.64 5.09
N PHE A 77 -9.01 -5.07 4.82
CA PHE A 77 -8.83 -3.63 4.65
C PHE A 77 -8.89 -3.29 3.17
N GLU A 78 -9.61 -2.22 2.81
CA GLU A 78 -9.58 -1.70 1.44
C GLU A 78 -8.48 -0.65 1.34
N VAL A 79 -7.55 -0.86 0.41
CA VAL A 79 -6.47 0.06 0.10
C VAL A 79 -6.66 0.61 -1.30
N ARG A 80 -6.81 1.93 -1.41
CA ARG A 80 -6.98 2.62 -2.69
C ARG A 80 -5.71 3.35 -3.08
N SER A 81 -5.48 3.40 -4.39
CA SER A 81 -4.45 4.24 -5.01
C SER A 81 -5.09 4.95 -6.20
N LYS A 82 -5.73 6.10 -5.95
CA LYS A 82 -6.36 6.88 -7.02
C LYS A 82 -5.32 7.63 -7.85
N ARG A 83 -4.25 8.08 -7.19
CA ARG A 83 -2.95 8.60 -7.64
C ARG A 83 -2.13 8.58 -6.35
N MET A 84 -0.92 8.07 -6.38
CA MET A 84 -0.09 7.93 -5.18
C MET A 84 -0.17 9.14 -4.24
N PRO A 85 -0.15 8.92 -2.91
CA PRO A 85 0.13 7.66 -2.21
C PRO A 85 -1.07 6.70 -2.04
N PHE A 86 -0.79 5.43 -1.72
CA PHE A 86 -1.78 4.44 -1.30
C PHE A 86 -2.31 4.78 0.09
N PHE A 87 -3.61 4.63 0.32
CA PHE A 87 -4.24 4.88 1.62
C PHE A 87 -5.29 3.82 1.94
N VAL A 88 -5.48 3.55 3.23
CA VAL A 88 -6.56 2.68 3.71
C VAL A 88 -7.87 3.46 3.60
N ALA A 89 -8.74 3.01 2.71
CA ALA A 89 -10.04 3.60 2.43
C ALA A 89 -11.17 2.99 3.28
N TYR A 90 -10.99 1.75 3.73
CA TYR A 90 -11.92 1.07 4.62
C TYR A 90 -11.17 0.22 5.64
N ASP A 91 -11.59 0.35 6.89
CA ASP A 91 -11.07 -0.32 8.07
C ASP A 91 -12.24 -0.99 8.81
N PRO A 92 -12.30 -2.33 8.86
CA PRO A 92 -13.41 -3.06 9.46
C PRO A 92 -13.48 -2.95 11.00
N TYR A 93 -12.41 -2.48 11.63
CA TYR A 93 -12.34 -2.27 13.09
C TYR A 93 -12.58 -0.81 13.48
N ASP A 94 -12.82 0.07 12.51
CA ASP A 94 -13.15 1.47 12.77
C ASP A 94 -14.64 1.61 13.07
N THR A 95 -14.98 1.59 14.36
CA THR A 95 -16.36 1.64 14.85
C THR A 95 -16.94 3.07 14.92
N GLN A 96 -16.20 4.11 14.52
CA GLN A 96 -16.73 5.47 14.44
C GLN A 96 -17.39 5.72 13.07
N ARG A 97 -18.64 5.29 12.95
CA ARG A 97 -19.58 5.77 11.93
C ARG A 97 -20.80 6.37 12.59
#